data_AF-A0A954HWZ6-F1
#
_entry.id   AF-A0A954HWZ6-F1
#
_cell.length_a   1.000
_cell.length_b   1.000
_cell.length_c   1.000
_cell.angle_alpha   90.00
_cell.angle_beta   90.00
_cell.angle_gamma   90.00
#
_symmetry.space_group_name_H-M   'P 1'
#
loop_
_entity.id
_entity.type
_entity.pdbx_description
1 polymer ?
#
loop_
_entity_poly.entity_id
_entity_poly.type
_entity_poly.pdbx_seq_one_letter_code
_entity_poly.pdbx_strand_id
1 'polypeptide(L)'
;SSIRNPIEAEEVEKVMQHLKEVEPNLPSNHNQRHKAILELIKSGNIYKLCEVVKGLVRLSEKRSLASRDAKALEQSLRLMSEEIGHAVGCKPEDLQQALTHTCATPEGQMVPA
;
A
#
# COMPACT_ATOMS: atom_id res chain seq x y z
N SER A 1 0.19 12.29 -20.98
CA SER A 1 0.46 12.91 -19.67
C SER A 1 -0.86 13.16 -18.98
N SER A 2 -1.38 12.16 -18.25
CA SER A 2 -2.57 12.38 -17.43
C SER A 2 -2.12 12.98 -16.11
N ILE A 3 -2.21 14.31 -16.00
CA ILE A 3 -1.98 15.02 -14.75
C ILE A 3 -3.04 14.51 -13.78
N ARG A 4 -2.61 13.81 -12.73
CA ARG A 4 -3.48 13.44 -11.62
C ARG A 4 -3.21 14.40 -10.49
N ASN A 5 -4.29 14.89 -9.88
CA ASN A 5 -4.19 15.75 -8.72
C ASN A 5 -3.65 14.92 -7.55
N PRO A 6 -2.71 15.47 -6.77
CA PRO A 6 -2.34 14.87 -5.50
C PRO A 6 -3.58 14.81 -4.59
N ILE A 7 -3.59 13.83 -3.69
CA ILE A 7 -4.69 13.67 -2.73
C ILE A 7 -4.71 14.81 -1.71
N GLU A 8 -5.91 15.22 -1.30
CA GLU A 8 -6.11 16.21 -0.25
C GLU A 8 -6.18 15.54 1.14
N ALA A 9 -5.98 16.32 2.21
CA ALA A 9 -6.01 15.80 3.58
C ALA A 9 -7.32 15.08 3.93
N GLU A 10 -8.46 15.55 3.40
CA GLU A 10 -9.77 14.93 3.58
C GLU A 10 -9.89 13.56 2.89
N GLU A 11 -9.12 13.33 1.82
CA GLU A 11 -9.09 12.04 1.14
C GLU A 11 -8.18 11.03 1.84
N VAL A 12 -7.20 11.48 2.62
CA VAL A 12 -6.28 10.58 3.36
C VAL A 12 -7.06 9.64 4.26
N GLU A 13 -8.09 10.14 4.96
CA GLU A 13 -8.91 9.29 5.84
C GLU A 13 -9.61 8.17 5.05
N LYS A 14 -10.15 8.49 3.86
CA LYS A 14 -10.78 7.51 2.97
C LYS A 14 -9.78 6.48 2.45
N VAL A 15 -8.56 6.91 2.11
CA VAL A 15 -7.48 6.02 1.67
C VAL A 15 -7.06 5.08 2.80
N MET A 16 -6.92 5.60 4.02
CA MET A 16 -6.54 4.80 5.19
C MET A 16 -7.65 3.80 5.57
N GLN A 17 -8.91 4.20 5.50
CA GLN A 17 -10.04 3.29 5.67
C GLN A 17 -10.06 2.23 4.57
N HIS A 18 -9.91 2.63 3.31
CA HIS A 18 -9.86 1.71 2.19
C HIS A 18 -8.72 0.70 2.35
N LEU A 19 -7.54 1.12 2.80
CA LEU A 19 -6.43 0.21 3.09
C LEU A 19 -6.82 -0.87 4.12
N LYS A 20 -7.59 -0.52 5.16
CA LYS A 20 -8.06 -1.48 6.18
C LYS A 20 -9.09 -2.47 5.65
N GLU A 21 -9.96 -2.02 4.75
CA GLU A 21 -11.07 -2.84 4.24
C GLU A 21 -10.69 -3.65 2.99
N VAL A 22 -9.80 -3.12 2.14
CA VAL A 22 -9.58 -3.66 0.79
C VAL A 22 -9.07 -5.10 0.81
N GLU A 23 -9.65 -5.97 -0.02
CA GLU A 23 -9.12 -7.31 -0.19
C GLU A 23 -8.09 -7.33 -1.33
N PRO A 24 -6.86 -7.80 -1.09
CA PRO A 24 -5.82 -7.77 -2.10
C PRO A 24 -6.13 -8.75 -3.25
N ASN A 25 -6.39 -8.21 -4.44
CA ASN A 25 -6.62 -9.00 -5.65
C ASN A 25 -5.31 -9.20 -6.42
N LEU A 26 -4.43 -10.07 -5.91
CA LEU A 26 -3.15 -10.38 -6.54
C LEU A 26 -3.14 -11.82 -7.12
N PRO A 27 -2.67 -12.02 -8.36
CA PRO A 27 -2.54 -13.35 -8.94
C PRO A 27 -1.70 -14.31 -8.09
N SER A 28 -2.07 -15.59 -8.05
CA SER A 28 -1.31 -16.63 -7.33
C SER A 28 0.07 -16.86 -7.96
N ASN A 29 0.18 -16.76 -9.28
CA ASN A 29 1.44 -16.91 -10.02
C ASN A 29 2.32 -15.66 -9.87
N HIS A 30 3.52 -15.85 -9.32
CA HIS A 30 4.49 -14.79 -9.04
C HIS A 30 4.84 -13.95 -10.28
N ASN A 31 4.96 -14.55 -11.47
CA ASN A 31 5.29 -13.82 -12.69
C ASN A 31 4.14 -12.92 -13.16
N GLN A 32 2.90 -13.41 -13.07
CA GLN A 32 1.70 -12.63 -13.43
C GLN A 32 1.44 -11.55 -12.38
N ARG A 33 1.61 -11.89 -11.09
CA ARG A 33 1.49 -10.94 -9.99
C ARG A 33 2.44 -9.77 -10.14
N HIS A 34 3.72 -10.03 -10.40
CA HIS A 34 4.70 -8.96 -10.56
C HIS A 34 4.32 -8.01 -11.72
N LYS A 35 3.88 -8.55 -12.86
CA LYS A 35 3.39 -7.73 -13.98
C LYS A 35 2.18 -6.89 -13.58
N ALA A 36 1.18 -7.48 -12.92
CA ALA A 36 0.01 -6.76 -12.46
C ALA A 36 0.40 -5.62 -11.49
N ILE A 37 1.26 -5.91 -10.51
CA ILE A 37 1.76 -4.92 -9.54
C ILE A 37 2.44 -3.75 -10.26
N LEU A 38 3.32 -4.02 -11.23
CA LEU A 38 3.99 -2.96 -11.98
C LEU A 38 3.01 -2.05 -12.71
N GLU A 39 1.94 -2.61 -13.30
CA GLU A 39 0.91 -1.81 -13.97
C GLU A 39 0.10 -0.97 -12.97
N LEU A 40 -0.21 -1.51 -11.78
CA LEU A 40 -0.88 -0.77 -10.71
C LEU A 40 -0.01 0.38 -10.19
N ILE A 41 1.29 0.15 -10.01
CA ILE A 41 2.26 1.17 -9.59
C ILE A 41 2.39 2.26 -10.65
N LYS A 42 2.49 1.89 -11.94
CA LYS A 42 2.52 2.87 -13.05
C LYS A 42 1.23 3.66 -13.17
N SER A 43 0.09 3.03 -12.86
CA SER A 43 -1.19 3.71 -12.78
C SER A 43 -1.20 4.74 -11.65
N GLY A 44 -0.32 4.62 -10.65
CA GLY A 44 -0.10 5.47 -9.49
C GLY A 44 -1.37 5.84 -8.72
N ASN A 45 -2.42 5.03 -8.82
CA ASN A 45 -3.69 5.27 -8.13
C ASN A 45 -3.50 4.77 -6.70
N ILE A 46 -3.68 5.67 -5.73
CA ILE A 46 -3.39 5.37 -4.33
C ILE A 46 -4.25 4.22 -3.79
N TYR A 47 -5.51 4.11 -4.22
CA TYR A 47 -6.40 3.00 -3.85
C TYR A 47 -5.88 1.67 -4.41
N LYS A 48 -5.37 1.66 -5.65
CA LYS A 48 -4.72 0.48 -6.24
C LYS A 48 -3.39 0.13 -5.55
N LEU A 49 -2.64 1.14 -5.11
CA LEU A 49 -1.43 0.92 -4.31
C LEU A 49 -1.78 0.28 -2.96
N CYS A 50 -2.95 0.59 -2.37
CA CYS A 50 -3.42 -0.05 -1.14
C CYS A 50 -3.58 -1.57 -1.32
N GLU A 51 -4.19 -2.01 -2.43
CA GLU A 51 -4.31 -3.43 -2.77
C GLU A 51 -2.94 -4.13 -2.85
N VAL A 52 -1.97 -3.48 -3.51
CA VAL A 52 -0.61 -4.01 -3.68
C VAL A 52 0.10 -4.13 -2.34
N VAL A 53 0.14 -3.04 -1.57
CA VAL A 53 0.85 -3.00 -0.27
C VAL A 53 0.24 -4.04 0.67
N LYS A 54 -1.08 -4.04 0.83
CA LYS A 54 -1.75 -5.01 1.72
C LYS A 54 -1.52 -6.44 1.28
N GLY A 55 -1.62 -6.71 -0.02
CA GLY A 55 -1.40 -8.04 -0.56
C GLY A 55 0.02 -8.55 -0.34
N LEU A 56 1.02 -7.69 -0.57
CA LEU A 56 2.43 -8.05 -0.40
C LEU A 56 2.84 -8.14 1.07
N VAL A 57 2.35 -7.25 1.94
CA VAL A 57 2.58 -7.32 3.40
C VAL A 57 2.02 -8.63 3.95
N ARG A 58 0.74 -8.91 3.71
CA ARG A 58 0.11 -10.17 4.15
C ARG A 58 0.80 -11.40 3.57
N LEU A 59 1.30 -11.31 2.34
CA LEU A 59 2.03 -12.41 1.72
C LEU A 59 3.40 -12.60 2.38
N SER A 60 4.07 -11.50 2.75
CA SER A 60 5.37 -11.51 3.44
C SER A 60 5.29 -12.16 4.82
N GLU A 61 4.17 -11.99 5.53
CA GLU A 61 3.91 -12.65 6.82
C GLU A 61 3.70 -14.16 6.67
N LYS A 62 3.13 -14.60 5.55
CA LYS A 62 2.87 -16.01 5.28
C LYS A 62 4.09 -16.73 4.68
N ARG A 63 4.90 -16.03 3.88
CA ARG A 63 6.06 -16.59 3.18
C ARG A 63 7.03 -15.50 2.73
N SER A 64 8.28 -15.86 2.49
CA SER A 64 9.26 -14.93 1.90
C SER A 64 8.82 -14.47 0.50
N LEU A 65 8.85 -13.16 0.28
CA LEU A 65 8.60 -12.57 -1.03
C LEU A 65 9.75 -12.85 -2.00
N ALA A 66 9.45 -12.95 -3.29
CA ALA A 66 10.47 -12.94 -4.32
C ALA A 66 11.15 -11.56 -4.35
N SER A 67 12.45 -11.49 -4.69
CA SER A 67 13.21 -10.22 -4.68
C SER A 67 12.55 -9.10 -5.49
N ARG A 68 11.84 -9.44 -6.58
CA ARG A 68 11.09 -8.47 -7.40
C ARG A 68 9.82 -7.96 -6.72
N ASP A 69 9.12 -8.82 -5.99
CA ASP A 69 7.92 -8.43 -5.24
C ASP A 69 8.28 -7.63 -3.99
N ALA A 70 9.38 -7.99 -3.31
CA ALA A 70 9.91 -7.22 -2.19
C ALA A 70 10.27 -5.77 -2.62
N LYS A 71 10.97 -5.63 -3.75
CA LYS A 71 11.24 -4.30 -4.34
C LYS A 71 9.97 -3.55 -4.73
N ALA A 72 8.98 -4.25 -5.27
CA ALA A 72 7.71 -3.63 -5.63
C ALA A 72 6.91 -3.17 -4.40
N LEU A 73 6.98 -3.91 -3.28
CA LEU A 73 6.40 -3.50 -2.00
C LEU A 73 7.07 -2.22 -1.49
N GLU A 74 8.40 -2.18 -1.44
CA GLU A 74 9.17 -1.00 -1.02
C GLU A 74 8.82 0.23 -1.88
N GLN A 75 8.78 0.06 -3.20
CA GLN A 75 8.39 1.14 -4.12
C GLN A 75 6.94 1.59 -3.90
N SER A 76 6.00 0.66 -3.67
CA SER A 76 4.59 1.00 -3.45
C SER A 76 4.38 1.74 -2.13
N LEU A 77 5.05 1.29 -1.05
CA LEU A 77 5.04 1.95 0.25
C LEU A 77 5.62 3.36 0.15
N ARG A 78 6.75 3.52 -0.55
CA ARG A 78 7.37 4.82 -0.79
C ARG A 78 6.41 5.78 -1.48
N LEU A 79 5.86 5.40 -2.63
CA LEU A 79 4.94 6.26 -3.39
C LEU A 79 3.70 6.64 -2.58
N MET A 80 3.12 5.69 -1.86
CA MET A 80 1.94 5.94 -1.02
C MET A 80 2.28 6.88 0.15
N SER A 81 3.45 6.70 0.77
CA SER A 81 3.92 7.56 1.86
C SER A 81 4.30 8.97 1.40
N GLU A 82 4.84 9.12 0.19
CA GLU A 82 5.13 10.42 -0.43
C GLU A 82 3.82 11.18 -0.71
N GLU A 83 2.80 10.50 -1.27
CA GLU A 83 1.48 11.09 -1.54
C GLU A 83 0.74 11.50 -0.25
N ILE A 84 0.63 10.58 0.71
CA ILE A 84 -0.02 10.88 2.00
C ILE A 84 0.77 11.95 2.75
N GLY A 85 2.09 11.84 2.78
CA GLY A 85 2.98 12.81 3.44
C GLY A 85 2.83 14.21 2.87
N HIS A 86 2.61 14.34 1.55
CA HIS A 86 2.34 15.63 0.92
C HIS A 86 0.99 16.22 1.38
N ALA A 87 -0.03 15.38 1.55
CA ALA A 87 -1.38 15.81 1.95
C ALA A 87 -1.49 16.22 3.43
N VAL A 88 -0.82 15.51 4.34
CA VAL A 88 -0.92 15.75 5.81
C VAL A 88 0.33 16.38 6.43
N GLY A 89 1.38 16.62 5.65
CA GLY A 89 2.64 17.22 6.13
C GLY A 89 3.48 16.28 7.00
N CYS A 90 3.29 14.96 6.87
CA CYS A 90 4.05 13.95 7.60
C CYS A 90 5.28 13.47 6.82
N LYS A 91 6.29 12.96 7.54
CA LYS A 91 7.45 12.36 6.90
C LYS A 91 7.10 11.00 6.29
N PRO A 92 7.55 10.70 5.05
CA PRO A 92 7.28 9.42 4.40
C PRO A 92 7.74 8.20 5.20
N GLU A 93 8.87 8.30 5.91
CA GLU A 93 9.46 7.20 6.69
C GLU A 93 8.53 6.72 7.82
N ASP A 94 7.97 7.65 8.59
CA ASP A 94 7.03 7.35 9.68
C ASP A 94 5.74 6.72 9.14
N LEU A 95 5.26 7.21 7.98
CA LEU A 95 4.08 6.70 7.31
C LEU A 95 4.29 5.27 6.79
N GLN A 96 5.45 4.92 6.25
CA GLN A 96 5.72 3.57 5.74
C GLN A 96 5.57 2.50 6.83
N GLN A 97 6.07 2.79 8.04
CA GLN A 97 5.93 1.89 9.18
C GLN A 97 4.46 1.75 9.60
N ALA A 98 3.73 2.86 9.69
CA ALA A 98 2.31 2.86 10.04
C ALA A 98 1.45 2.10 9.02
N LEU A 99 1.69 2.32 7.72
CA LEU A 99 1.00 1.63 6.61
C LEU A 99 1.24 0.11 6.66
N THR A 100 2.49 -0.30 6.88
CA THR A 100 2.86 -1.71 6.99
C THR A 100 2.17 -2.38 8.17
N HIS A 101 2.19 -1.74 9.34
CA HIS A 101 1.53 -2.25 10.55
C HIS A 101 0.01 -2.37 10.38
N THR A 102 -0.61 -1.38 9.73
CA THR A 102 -2.06 -1.39 9.42
C THR A 102 -2.44 -2.54 8.48
N CYS A 103 -1.54 -2.94 7.57
CA CYS A 103 -1.80 -4.05 6.65
C CYS A 103 -1.61 -5.44 7.29
N ALA A 104 -0.68 -5.54 8.24
CA ALA A 104 -0.36 -6.77 8.97
C ALA A 104 -1.43 -7.12 10.01
N THR A 105 -2.05 -6.11 10.62
CA THR A 105 -3.12 -6.33 11.60
C THR A 105 -4.47 -6.55 10.91
N PRO A 106 -5.11 -7.72 11.05
CA PRO A 106 -6.53 -7.84 10.73
C PRO A 106 -7.31 -7.01 11.76
N GLU A 107 -8.29 -6.23 11.31
CA GLU A 107 -9.20 -5.52 12.22
C GLU A 107 -9.72 -6.48 13.30
N GLY A 108 -9.41 -6.16 14.56
CA GLY A 108 -9.64 -7.05 15.70
C GLY A 108 -8.82 -6.74 16.96
N GLN A 109 -7.73 -5.96 16.87
CA GLN A 109 -7.01 -5.51 18.07
C GLN A 109 -7.26 -4.01 18.32
N MET A 110 -8.37 -3.75 19.02
CA MET A 110 -8.49 -2.56 19.86
C MET A 110 -7.28 -2.54 20.79
N VAL A 111 -6.50 -1.46 20.73
CA VAL A 111 -5.44 -1.19 21.71
C VAL A 111 -6.05 -1.28 23.12
N PRO A 112 -5.56 -2.13 24.04
CA PRO A 112 -5.99 -2.04 25.42
C PRO A 112 -5.43 -0.73 26.00
N ALA A 113 -6.31 0.02 26.65
CA ALA A 113 -5.98 1.19 27.46
C ALA A 113 -5.08 0.84 28.64
#